data_AF-A0A1S7RR71-F1
#
_entry.id   AF-A0A1S7RR71-F1
#
_cell.length_a   1.000
_cell.length_b   1.000
_cell.length_c   1.000
_cell.angle_alpha   90.00
_cell.angle_beta   90.00
_cell.angle_gamma   90.00
#
_symmetry.space_group_name_H-M   'P 1'
#
loop_
_entity.id
_entity.type
_entity.pdbx_description
1 polymer ?
#
loop_
_entity_poly.entity_id
_entity_poly.type
_entity_poly.pdbx_seq_one_letter_code
_entity_poly.pdbx_strand_id
1 'polypeptide(L)'
;MSEAGKKILLVAACALLDRDGRILLAQRPEGKSLAGLWEFPGGKVEHGETPEETLVRELDEELGIKTKVACLAPLTFASHTYETFHLLMPLYVCRRYEGIAHGREGQALKWVKPQALRDYPMPPADEPLIPFLQDLL
;
A
#
# COMPACT_ATOMS: atom_id res chain seq x y z
N MET A 1 22.98 -13.21 -26.32
CA MET A 1 21.62 -13.26 -25.77
C MET A 1 21.68 -13.94 -24.40
N SER A 2 21.60 -13.17 -23.32
CA SER A 2 21.04 -13.59 -22.03
C SER A 2 21.08 -12.41 -21.03
N GLU A 3 20.26 -11.39 -21.24
CA GLU A 3 19.75 -10.66 -20.07
C GLU A 3 18.54 -11.46 -19.62
N ALA A 4 18.72 -12.29 -18.59
CA ALA A 4 17.58 -12.85 -17.89
C ALA A 4 16.71 -11.65 -17.46
N GLY A 5 15.49 -11.55 -18.00
CA GLY A 5 14.60 -10.43 -17.71
C GLY A 5 14.47 -10.22 -16.20
N LYS A 6 14.51 -8.97 -15.74
CA LYS A 6 14.40 -8.66 -14.31
C LYS A 6 13.10 -9.27 -13.77
N LYS A 7 13.20 -10.04 -12.68
CA LYS A 7 12.03 -10.63 -12.01
C LYS A 7 11.09 -9.49 -11.57
N ILE A 8 9.85 -9.51 -12.05
CA ILE A 8 8.82 -8.57 -11.61
C ILE A 8 8.24 -9.09 -10.29
N LEU A 9 8.26 -8.24 -9.27
CA LEU A 9 7.54 -8.44 -8.02
C LEU A 9 6.26 -7.62 -8.10
N LEU A 10 5.11 -8.30 -8.07
CA LEU A 10 3.80 -7.67 -8.03
C LEU A 10 3.34 -7.52 -6.58
N VAL A 11 3.09 -6.28 -6.17
CA VAL A 11 2.57 -5.90 -4.84
C VAL A 11 1.30 -5.09 -5.06
N ALA A 12 0.26 -5.29 -4.27
CA ALA A 12 -0.92 -4.43 -4.31
C ALA A 12 -0.92 -3.55 -3.06
N ALA A 13 -1.17 -2.26 -3.24
CA ALA A 13 -1.23 -1.28 -2.15
C ALA A 13 -2.60 -0.61 -2.09
N CYS A 14 -3.03 -0.21 -0.88
CA CYS A 14 -4.30 0.45 -0.66
C CYS A 14 -4.14 1.78 0.08
N ALA A 15 -4.57 2.87 -0.55
CA ALA A 15 -4.92 4.10 0.14
C ALA A 15 -6.32 3.92 0.78
N LEU A 16 -6.34 3.51 2.05
CA LEU A 16 -7.56 3.44 2.86
C LEU A 16 -7.90 4.83 3.39
N LEU A 17 -9.12 5.31 3.16
CA LEU A 17 -9.56 6.65 3.58
C LEU A 17 -10.62 6.61 4.67
N ASP A 18 -10.44 7.42 5.70
CA ASP A 18 -11.50 7.66 6.68
C ASP A 18 -12.51 8.72 6.21
N ARG A 19 -13.49 9.02 7.08
CA ARG A 19 -14.55 10.01 6.81
C ARG A 19 -14.02 11.45 6.71
N ASP A 20 -12.85 11.73 7.25
CA ASP A 20 -12.21 13.05 7.23
C ASP A 20 -11.25 13.20 6.02
N GLY A 21 -11.19 12.20 5.13
CA GLY A 21 -10.32 12.20 3.96
C GLY A 21 -8.85 11.96 4.29
N ARG A 22 -8.54 11.45 5.49
CA ARG A 22 -7.17 11.05 5.85
C ARG A 22 -6.89 9.66 5.28
N ILE A 23 -5.65 9.44 4.88
CA ILE A 23 -5.14 8.17 4.38
C ILE A 23 -4.44 7.43 5.52
N LEU A 24 -4.69 6.14 5.64
CA LEU A 24 -3.98 5.29 6.59
C LEU A 24 -2.59 4.94 6.06
N LEU A 25 -1.57 5.20 6.88
CA LEU A 25 -0.20 4.71 6.69
C LEU A 25 0.14 3.71 7.80
N ALA A 26 0.95 2.71 7.45
CA ALA A 26 1.53 1.74 8.39
C ALA A 26 3.06 1.94 8.45
N GLN A 27 3.62 1.94 9.66
CA GLN A 27 5.06 2.02 9.86
C GLN A 27 5.63 0.62 10.02
N ARG A 28 6.65 0.28 9.21
CA ARG A 28 7.30 -1.02 9.28
C ARG A 28 7.93 -1.25 10.65
N PRO A 29 7.64 -2.39 11.32
CA PRO A 29 8.23 -2.69 12.62
C PRO A 29 9.76 -2.81 12.55
N GLU A 30 10.41 -2.57 13.68
CA GLU A 30 11.87 -2.70 13.81
C GLU A 30 12.32 -4.13 13.47
N GLY A 31 13.38 -4.24 12.65
CA GLY A 31 13.96 -5.52 12.23
C GLY A 31 13.52 -6.05 10.86
N LYS A 32 12.51 -5.46 10.21
CA LYS A 32 12.22 -5.70 8.77
C LYS A 32 13.13 -4.83 7.89
N SER A 33 13.35 -5.20 6.62
CA SER A 33 14.02 -4.30 5.65
C SER A 33 13.30 -2.94 5.61
N LEU A 34 14.02 -1.82 5.49
CA LEU A 34 13.43 -0.47 5.50
C LEU A 34 12.63 -0.11 6.78
N ALA A 35 13.02 -0.66 7.94
CA ALA A 35 12.39 -0.37 9.23
C ALA A 35 12.24 1.15 9.49
N GLY A 36 11.11 1.54 10.08
CA GLY A 36 10.82 2.93 10.44
C GLY A 36 10.24 3.79 9.32
N LEU A 37 10.25 3.34 8.06
CA LEU A 37 9.52 4.00 6.97
C LEU A 37 8.01 3.71 7.06
N TRP A 38 7.23 4.65 6.56
CA TRP A 38 5.77 4.57 6.42
C TRP A 38 5.41 4.13 5.01
N GLU A 39 4.47 3.21 4.89
CA GLU A 39 4.00 2.69 3.61
C GLU A 39 2.46 2.56 3.60
N PHE A 40 1.90 2.42 2.39
CA PHE A 40 0.50 2.08 2.23
C PHE A 40 0.28 0.61 2.64
N PRO A 41 -0.80 0.28 3.36
CA PRO A 41 -1.16 -1.10 3.65
C PRO A 41 -1.33 -1.93 2.37
N GLY A 42 -0.96 -3.20 2.41
CA GLY A 42 -1.01 -4.09 1.27
C GLY A 42 0.15 -5.08 1.26
N GLY A 43 0.23 -5.87 0.20
CA GLY A 43 1.10 -7.03 0.20
C GLY A 43 1.37 -7.60 -1.16
N LYS A 44 2.20 -8.66 -1.18
CA LYS A 44 2.58 -9.33 -2.40
C LYS A 44 1.39 -10.13 -2.94
N VAL A 45 1.16 -10.05 -4.24
CA VAL A 45 0.13 -10.85 -4.90
C VAL A 45 0.55 -12.32 -4.90
N GLU A 46 -0.28 -13.19 -4.32
CA GLU A 46 -0.03 -14.63 -4.27
C GLU A 46 -0.52 -15.35 -5.54
N HIS A 47 -0.11 -16.61 -5.69
CA HIS A 47 -0.50 -17.39 -6.87
C HIS A 47 -2.00 -17.68 -6.85
N GLY A 48 -2.70 -17.25 -7.90
CA GLY A 48 -4.14 -17.46 -8.04
C GLY A 48 -4.99 -16.29 -7.55
N GLU A 49 -4.40 -15.25 -6.95
CA GLU A 49 -5.10 -14.03 -6.54
C GLU A 49 -5.05 -12.95 -7.63
N THR A 50 -6.12 -12.16 -7.74
CA THR A 50 -6.03 -10.81 -8.35
C THR A 50 -5.44 -9.80 -7.36
N PRO A 51 -4.91 -8.64 -7.81
CA PRO A 51 -4.46 -7.59 -6.89
C PRO A 51 -5.53 -7.14 -5.89
N GLU A 52 -6.79 -7.11 -6.31
CA GLU A 52 -7.92 -6.76 -5.45
C GLU A 52 -8.21 -7.83 -4.39
N GLU A 53 -8.10 -9.12 -4.75
CA GLU A 53 -8.25 -10.22 -3.79
C GLU A 53 -7.13 -10.20 -2.74
N THR A 54 -5.89 -9.96 -3.18
CA THR A 54 -4.75 -9.72 -2.29
C THR A 54 -5.04 -8.59 -1.31
N LEU A 55 -5.53 -7.43 -1.78
CA LEU A 55 -5.86 -6.33 -0.88
C LEU A 55 -6.97 -6.65 0.10
N VAL A 56 -8.00 -7.41 -0.31
CA VAL A 56 -9.07 -7.82 0.61
C VAL A 56 -8.52 -8.69 1.74
N ARG A 57 -7.62 -9.62 1.44
CA ARG A 57 -6.95 -10.48 2.42
C ARG A 57 -6.01 -9.69 3.33
N GLU A 58 -5.07 -8.95 2.75
CA GLU A 58 -4.04 -8.19 3.48
C GLU A 58 -4.67 -7.16 4.43
N LEU A 59 -5.72 -6.44 4.01
CA LEU A 59 -6.39 -5.46 4.88
C LEU A 59 -7.05 -6.11 6.11
N ASP A 60 -7.56 -7.35 6.01
CA ASP A 60 -8.08 -8.05 7.19
C ASP A 60 -6.91 -8.58 8.04
N GLU A 61 -5.93 -9.23 7.43
CA GLU A 61 -4.77 -9.82 8.13
C GLU A 61 -3.97 -8.77 8.90
N GLU A 62 -3.60 -7.67 8.25
CA GLU A 62 -2.74 -6.63 8.82
C GLU A 62 -3.49 -5.66 9.75
N LEU A 63 -4.75 -5.34 9.42
CA LEU A 63 -5.46 -4.20 10.03
C LEU A 63 -6.80 -4.55 10.68
N GLY A 64 -7.32 -5.76 10.45
CA GLY A 64 -8.69 -6.14 10.82
C GLY A 64 -9.77 -5.37 10.06
N ILE A 65 -9.44 -4.88 8.86
CA ILE A 65 -10.35 -4.13 7.99
C ILE A 65 -10.97 -5.06 6.97
N LYS A 66 -12.32 -5.12 6.94
CA LYS A 66 -13.05 -5.91 5.95
C LYS A 66 -13.56 -5.03 4.84
N THR A 67 -13.19 -5.35 3.60
CA THR A 67 -13.70 -4.66 2.40
C THR A 67 -14.10 -5.68 1.33
N LYS A 68 -14.53 -5.20 0.16
CA LYS A 68 -14.90 -6.02 -0.99
C LYS A 68 -14.15 -5.52 -2.22
N VAL A 69 -13.89 -6.40 -3.17
CA VAL A 69 -13.26 -6.06 -4.46
C VAL A 69 -13.93 -4.84 -5.12
N ALA A 70 -15.27 -4.78 -5.13
CA ALA A 70 -16.02 -3.66 -5.71
C ALA A 70 -15.85 -2.30 -4.96
N CYS A 71 -15.24 -2.28 -3.78
CA CYS A 71 -14.92 -1.07 -3.03
C CYS A 71 -13.51 -0.55 -3.30
N LEU A 72 -12.69 -1.30 -4.06
CA LEU A 72 -11.33 -0.94 -4.43
C LEU A 72 -11.34 -0.25 -5.80
N ALA A 73 -11.07 1.05 -5.82
CA ALA A 73 -10.98 1.82 -7.05
C ALA A 73 -9.51 1.92 -7.50
N PRO A 74 -9.13 1.43 -8.69
CA PRO A 74 -7.78 1.63 -9.22
C PRO A 74 -7.46 3.12 -9.34
N LEU A 75 -6.31 3.56 -8.83
CA LEU A 75 -5.87 4.96 -8.93
C LEU A 75 -4.69 5.11 -9.88
N THR A 76 -3.56 4.51 -9.54
CA THR A 76 -2.29 4.61 -10.27
C THR A 76 -1.41 3.43 -9.89
N PHE A 77 -0.14 3.42 -10.29
CA PHE A 77 0.82 2.40 -9.87
C PHE A 77 2.22 2.98 -9.72
N ALA A 78 3.03 2.37 -8.86
CA ALA A 78 4.47 2.59 -8.82
C ALA A 78 5.17 1.54 -9.68
N SER A 79 6.22 1.97 -10.38
CA SER A 79 7.13 1.10 -11.12
C SER A 79 8.56 1.50 -10.76
N HIS A 80 9.26 0.64 -10.03
CA HIS A 80 10.55 0.95 -9.46
C HIS A 80 11.52 -0.23 -9.59
N THR A 81 12.74 0.03 -10.02
CA THR A 81 13.77 -1.01 -10.16
C THR A 81 14.68 -1.02 -8.95
N TYR A 82 14.65 -2.11 -8.18
CA TYR A 82 15.67 -2.42 -7.18
C TYR A 82 16.82 -3.21 -7.82
N GLU A 83 17.90 -3.44 -7.07
CA GLU A 83 19.09 -4.15 -7.54
C GLU A 83 18.77 -5.55 -8.09
N THR A 84 17.84 -6.27 -7.44
CA THR A 84 17.57 -7.69 -7.71
C THR A 84 16.20 -7.96 -8.36
N PHE A 85 15.27 -7.01 -8.33
CA PHE A 85 13.92 -7.16 -8.88
C PHE A 85 13.34 -5.83 -9.34
N HIS A 86 12.30 -5.90 -10.17
CA HIS A 86 11.49 -4.74 -10.55
C HIS A 86 10.16 -4.80 -9.80
N LEU A 87 9.87 -3.79 -8.99
CA LEU A 87 8.58 -3.64 -8.30
C LEU A 87 7.56 -3.04 -9.26
N LEU A 88 6.41 -3.69 -9.38
CA LEU A 88 5.20 -3.11 -9.95
C LEU A 88 4.12 -3.13 -8.86
N MET A 89 3.63 -1.94 -8.50
CA MET A 89 2.72 -1.79 -7.37
C MET A 89 1.49 -0.96 -7.72
N PRO A 90 0.40 -1.56 -8.20
CA PRO A 90 -0.89 -0.88 -8.31
C PRO A 90 -1.38 -0.38 -6.94
N LEU A 91 -1.80 0.88 -6.93
CA LEU A 91 -2.41 1.56 -5.79
C LEU A 91 -3.92 1.69 -6.01
N TYR A 92 -4.69 1.22 -5.04
CA TYR A 92 -6.14 1.32 -5.01
C TYR A 92 -6.61 2.28 -3.92
N VAL A 93 -7.70 2.98 -4.16
CA VAL A 93 -8.39 3.80 -3.17
C VAL A 93 -9.57 3.03 -2.60
N CYS A 94 -9.66 2.97 -1.27
CA CYS A 94 -10.77 2.32 -0.57
C CYS A 94 -11.40 3.28 0.44
N ARG A 95 -12.70 3.57 0.26
CA ARG A 95 -13.48 4.45 1.16
C ARG A 95 -14.58 3.70 1.91
N ARG A 96 -14.86 2.45 1.51
CA ARG A 96 -15.98 1.65 2.02
C ARG A 96 -15.44 0.36 2.59
N TYR A 97 -15.43 0.27 3.91
CA TYR A 97 -14.94 -0.87 4.66
C TYR A 97 -15.64 -0.97 6.02
N GLU A 98 -15.49 -2.11 6.67
CA GLU A 98 -15.97 -2.39 8.02
C GLU A 98 -14.79 -2.64 8.96
N GLY A 99 -14.97 -2.29 10.24
CA GLY A 99 -13.92 -2.42 11.26
C GLY A 99 -13.19 -1.11 11.57
N ILE A 100 -12.35 -1.15 12.59
CA ILE A 100 -11.46 -0.05 13.00
C ILE A 100 -10.03 -0.54 12.83
N ALA A 101 -9.25 0.18 12.02
CA ALA A 101 -7.89 -0.21 11.70
C ALA A 101 -7.01 -0.23 12.97
N HIS A 102 -6.33 -1.34 13.19
CA HIS A 102 -5.36 -1.52 14.27
C HIS A 102 -4.24 -2.46 13.79
N GLY A 103 -2.99 -2.21 14.18
CA GLY A 103 -1.87 -3.01 13.70
C GLY A 103 -1.87 -4.42 14.31
N ARG A 104 -2.27 -5.42 13.54
CA ARG A 104 -2.29 -6.84 13.96
C ARG A 104 -0.90 -7.49 13.93
N GLU A 105 0.06 -6.88 13.24
CA GLU A 105 1.47 -7.31 13.19
C GLU A 105 2.38 -6.48 14.09
N GLY A 106 1.82 -5.63 14.97
CA GLY A 106 2.59 -4.71 15.82
C GLY A 106 3.13 -3.48 15.08
N GLN A 107 2.65 -3.21 13.87
CA GLN A 107 2.94 -1.97 13.14
C GLN A 107 2.25 -0.76 13.77
N ALA A 108 2.94 0.38 13.79
CA ALA A 108 2.30 1.64 14.15
C ALA A 108 1.43 2.13 12.99
N LEU A 109 0.25 2.65 13.29
CA LEU A 109 -0.68 3.18 12.29
C LEU A 109 -0.86 4.67 12.46
N LYS A 110 -1.08 5.37 11.35
CA LYS A 110 -1.40 6.80 11.38
C LYS A 110 -2.33 7.22 10.25
N TRP A 111 -3.35 7.98 10.62
CA TRP A 111 -4.23 8.66 9.68
C TRP A 111 -3.63 10.03 9.33
N VAL A 112 -3.30 10.22 8.05
CA VAL A 112 -2.54 11.38 7.55
C VAL A 112 -3.33 12.09 6.46
N LYS A 113 -3.40 13.43 6.52
CA LYS A 113 -4.01 14.20 5.42
C LYS A 113 -3.16 14.10 4.15
N PRO A 114 -3.74 14.05 2.94
CA PRO A 114 -2.98 13.95 1.69
C PRO A 114 -1.85 15.00 1.58
N GLN A 115 -2.11 16.23 2.01
CA GLN A 115 -1.16 17.34 1.96
C GLN A 115 0.04 17.15 2.92
N ALA A 116 -0.12 16.34 3.96
CA ALA A 116 0.92 16.06 4.96
C ALA A 116 1.67 14.73 4.69
N LEU A 117 1.35 13.99 3.61
CA LEU A 117 2.01 12.72 3.30
C LEU A 117 3.53 12.84 3.20
N ARG A 118 4.03 13.98 2.69
CA ARG A 118 5.48 14.24 2.56
C ARG A 118 6.21 14.42 3.89
N ASP A 119 5.49 14.60 4.99
CA ASP A 119 6.08 14.69 6.34
C ASP A 119 6.45 13.30 6.89
N TYR A 120 6.08 12.22 6.18
CA TYR A 120 6.34 10.84 6.56
C TYR A 120 7.37 10.24 5.61
N PRO A 121 8.53 9.79 6.10
CA PRO A 121 9.50 9.09 5.28
C PRO A 121 8.89 7.80 4.71
N MET A 122 8.77 7.70 3.39
CA MET A 122 8.24 6.54 2.68
C MET A 122 9.35 5.88 1.84
N PRO A 123 9.19 4.62 1.42
CA PRO A 123 10.11 4.02 0.46
C PRO A 123 10.15 4.84 -0.85
N PRO A 124 11.29 4.87 -1.56
CA PRO A 124 11.42 5.62 -2.83
C PRO A 124 10.43 5.19 -3.93
N ALA A 125 9.86 3.99 -3.82
CA ALA A 125 8.83 3.51 -4.73
C ALA A 125 7.47 4.16 -4.49
N ASP A 126 7.19 4.63 -3.27
CA ASP A 126 5.92 5.19 -2.84
C ASP A 126 5.84 6.71 -3.07
N GLU A 127 6.97 7.41 -3.04
CA GLU A 127 7.02 8.87 -3.24
C GLU A 127 6.30 9.36 -4.52
N PRO A 128 6.43 8.69 -5.69
CA PRO A 128 5.76 9.10 -6.92
C PRO A 128 4.23 8.96 -6.87
N LEU A 129 3.68 8.24 -5.88
CA LEU A 129 2.24 8.05 -5.71
C LEU A 129 1.57 9.25 -5.01
N ILE A 130 2.34 10.01 -4.22
CA ILE A 130 1.83 11.11 -3.39
C ILE A 130 1.10 12.18 -4.21
N PRO A 131 1.63 12.69 -5.34
CA PRO A 131 0.94 13.72 -6.12
C PRO A 131 -0.45 13.29 -6.60
N PHE A 132 -0.62 12.05 -7.05
CA PHE A 132 -1.92 11.53 -7.49
C PHE A 132 -2.95 11.50 -6.35
N LEU A 133 -2.50 11.20 -5.12
CA LEU A 133 -3.36 11.24 -3.95
C LEU A 133 -3.71 12.67 -3.54
N GLN A 134 -2.79 13.61 -3.69
CA GLN A 134 -3.01 15.03 -3.38
C GLN A 134 -3.96 15.71 -4.40
N ASP A 135 -3.88 15.32 -5.66
CA ASP A 135 -4.75 15.85 -6.71
C ASP A 135 -6.18 15.29 -6.64
N LEU A 136 -6.33 14.03 -6.21
CA LEU A 136 -7.63 13.36 -6.11
C LEU A 136 -8.43 13.76 -4.85
N LEU A 137 -7.75 14.11 -3.74
CA LEU A 137 -8.32 14.18 -2.38
C LEU A 137 -8.19 15.57 -1.74
#